data_AF-A0A8T2T142-F1
#
_entry.id   AF-A0A8T2T142-F1
#
_cell.length_a   1.000
_cell.length_b   1.000
_cell.length_c   1.000
_cell.angle_alpha   90.00
_cell.angle_beta   90.00
_cell.angle_gamma   90.00
#
_symmetry.space_group_name_H-M   'P 1'
#
loop_
_entity.id
_entity.type
_entity.pdbx_description
1 polymer ?
#
loop_
_entity_poly.entity_id
_entity_poly.type
_entity_poly.pdbx_seq_one_letter_code
_entity_poly.pdbx_strand_id
1 'polypeptide(L)'
;MEVFHLYDRLEKPIVHEERFKFPRIPAIVELCIQAGVNVAGYPTKRRQRPVKLINNKLIEYDDLDEDDSGHACKLRISGTDEFEERNLLMDNSFEDIEASSYDKEILAALAEKTMQAWFLLRSRVEKLMSRYMVYVCGYCPQVHVGPKGTKTSDCRAYKHYLRSGHHGWQEASIDDLIPLKYVWHLQDYNGPPLSNELKVFYGAAPAIVELCAQAGAPIPEEYKAMMRLDVVVPTLSEFHMVV
;
A
#
# COMPACT_ATOMS: atom_id res chain seq x y z
N MET A 1 3.92 -5.89 2.73
CA MET A 1 5.24 -5.42 2.23
C MET A 1 5.78 -4.42 3.23
N GLU A 2 6.95 -4.71 3.78
CA GLU A 2 7.56 -3.89 4.84
C GLU A 2 8.73 -3.10 4.31
N VAL A 3 8.86 -1.87 4.82
CA VAL A 3 9.94 -0.92 4.53
C VAL A 3 10.64 -0.53 5.81
N PHE A 4 11.88 -0.06 5.71
CA PHE A 4 12.53 0.57 6.85
C PHE A 4 11.89 1.92 7.13
N HIS A 5 11.55 2.16 8.40
CA HIS A 5 11.12 3.47 8.85
C HIS A 5 12.31 4.44 8.86
N LEU A 6 12.13 5.62 8.28
CA LEU A 6 13.16 6.66 8.24
C LEU A 6 12.80 7.80 9.19
N TYR A 7 13.51 7.91 10.31
CA TYR A 7 13.42 9.10 11.16
C TYR A 7 13.76 10.36 10.34
N ASP A 8 14.79 10.29 9.50
CA ASP A 8 15.11 11.35 8.55
C ASP A 8 15.32 10.77 7.14
N ARG A 9 14.36 11.05 6.25
CA ARG A 9 14.40 10.58 4.86
C ARG A 9 15.51 11.19 4.00
N LEU A 10 16.15 12.28 4.45
CA LEU A 10 17.20 12.96 3.71
C LEU A 10 18.61 12.49 4.09
N GLU A 11 18.74 11.74 5.17
CA GLU A 11 20.01 11.18 5.65
C GLU A 11 20.63 10.19 4.65
N LYS A 12 21.79 9.65 5.04
CA LYS A 12 22.46 8.63 4.25
C LYS A 12 21.57 7.38 4.15
N PRO A 13 21.55 6.71 2.98
CA PRO A 13 20.81 5.46 2.84
C PRO A 13 21.29 4.41 3.85
N ILE A 14 20.36 3.63 4.38
CA ILE A 14 20.64 2.53 5.29
C ILE A 14 21.58 1.54 4.61
N VAL A 15 22.73 1.25 5.24
CA VAL A 15 23.70 0.25 4.79
C VAL A 15 23.38 -1.12 5.39
N HIS A 16 23.95 -2.18 4.83
CA HIS A 16 23.61 -3.56 5.20
C HIS A 16 23.79 -3.84 6.70
N GLU A 17 24.88 -3.39 7.29
CA GLU A 17 25.24 -3.64 8.70
C GLU A 17 24.26 -2.99 9.67
N GLU A 18 23.62 -1.90 9.24
CA GLU A 18 22.71 -1.10 10.07
C GLU A 18 21.26 -1.52 9.95
N ARG A 19 20.92 -2.44 9.04
CA ARG A 19 19.53 -2.82 8.74
C ARG A 19 18.72 -3.25 9.97
N PHE A 20 19.37 -3.82 10.99
CA PHE A 20 18.71 -4.27 12.22
C PHE A 20 18.47 -3.15 13.25
N LYS A 21 19.04 -1.95 13.03
CA LYS A 21 18.83 -0.78 13.88
C LYS A 21 17.53 -0.03 13.55
N PHE A 22 16.97 -0.27 12.36
CA PHE A 22 15.79 0.43 11.86
C PHE A 22 14.56 -0.48 11.98
N PRO A 23 13.44 0.03 12.54
CA PRO A 23 12.22 -0.75 12.57
C PRO A 23 11.65 -0.90 11.16
N ARG A 24 10.90 -1.99 10.96
CA ARG A 24 10.20 -2.27 9.71
C ARG A 24 8.71 -2.05 9.90
N ILE A 25 8.08 -1.33 8.97
CA ILE A 25 6.65 -1.03 8.98
C ILE A 25 6.04 -1.21 7.59
N PRO A 26 4.71 -1.34 7.46
CA PRO A 26 4.07 -1.42 6.15
C PRO A 26 4.38 -0.20 5.27
N ALA A 27 4.62 -0.43 3.98
CA ALA A 27 4.98 0.63 3.03
C ALA A 27 3.98 1.80 3.01
N ILE A 28 2.68 1.50 3.07
CA ILE A 28 1.61 2.52 3.09
C ILE A 28 1.70 3.37 4.36
N VAL A 29 2.04 2.75 5.50
CA VAL A 29 2.19 3.46 6.78
C VAL A 29 3.38 4.41 6.73
N GLU A 30 4.54 3.95 6.23
CA GLU A 30 5.70 4.83 6.02
C GLU A 30 5.39 5.96 5.04
N LEU A 31 4.67 5.67 3.95
CA LEU A 31 4.24 6.69 2.98
C LEU A 31 3.37 7.76 3.63
N CYS A 32 2.39 7.36 4.45
CA CYS A 32 1.57 8.27 5.25
C CYS A 32 2.41 9.08 6.24
N ILE A 33 3.38 8.46 6.91
CA ILE A 33 4.29 9.14 7.82
C ILE A 33 5.12 10.19 7.07
N GLN A 34 5.68 9.86 5.91
CA GLN A 34 6.43 10.82 5.09
C GLN A 34 5.55 11.95 4.54
N ALA A 35 4.25 11.67 4.35
CA ALA A 35 3.21 12.62 3.97
C ALA A 35 2.76 13.56 5.10
N GLY A 36 3.18 13.31 6.35
CA GLY A 36 2.92 14.19 7.48
C GLY A 36 2.06 13.59 8.59
N VAL A 37 1.59 12.35 8.44
CA VAL A 37 0.87 11.65 9.51
C VAL A 37 1.84 11.34 10.66
N ASN A 38 1.41 11.61 11.89
CA ASN A 38 2.16 11.24 13.08
C ASN A 38 1.63 9.90 13.59
N VAL A 39 2.51 8.91 13.73
CA VAL A 39 2.18 7.59 14.25
C VAL A 39 3.02 7.35 15.50
N ALA A 40 2.37 7.00 16.61
CA ALA A 40 3.05 6.72 17.87
C ALA A 40 4.09 5.59 17.68
N GLY A 41 5.31 5.80 18.21
CA GLY A 41 6.42 4.85 18.07
C GLY A 41 7.25 4.98 16.78
N TYR A 42 6.80 5.77 15.80
CA TYR A 42 7.50 5.98 14.52
C TYR A 42 7.70 7.48 14.25
N PRO A 43 8.53 8.17 15.05
CA PRO A 43 8.76 9.60 14.90
C PRO A 43 9.52 9.90 13.61
N THR A 44 9.27 11.07 13.02
CA THR A 44 10.00 11.52 11.83
C THR A 44 10.35 13.00 11.93
N LYS A 45 11.60 13.34 11.62
CA LYS A 45 12.09 14.71 11.54
C LYS A 45 11.33 15.49 10.47
N ARG A 46 10.57 16.50 10.90
CA ARG A 46 9.87 17.44 10.01
C ARG A 46 10.71 18.68 9.85
N ARG A 47 10.87 19.14 8.60
CA ARG A 47 11.62 20.36 8.30
C ARG A 47 10.69 21.39 7.71
N GLN A 48 10.66 22.57 8.33
CA GLN A 48 9.91 23.74 7.86
C GLN A 48 10.76 24.61 6.94
N ARG A 49 12.09 24.58 7.11
CA ARG A 49 13.06 25.29 6.29
C ARG A 49 13.64 24.37 5.22
N PRO A 50 13.96 24.90 4.03
CA PRO A 50 14.67 24.14 3.00
C PRO A 50 16.04 23.70 3.51
N VAL A 51 16.54 22.58 3.01
CA VAL A 51 17.88 22.06 3.35
C VAL A 51 18.73 21.99 2.10
N LYS A 52 20.03 22.30 2.23
CA LYS A 52 20.99 22.11 1.15
C LYS A 52 21.70 20.77 1.32
N LEU A 53 21.85 20.04 0.23
CA LEU A 53 22.72 18.87 0.16
C LEU A 53 24.02 19.28 -0.55
N ILE A 54 25.10 19.46 0.21
CA ILE A 54 26.43 19.79 -0.33
C ILE A 54 27.36 18.61 -0.06
N ASN A 55 27.98 18.04 -1.10
CA ASN A 55 28.88 16.88 -0.97
C ASN A 55 28.27 15.71 -0.16
N ASN A 56 26.99 15.39 -0.38
CA ASN A 56 26.22 14.39 0.37
C ASN A 56 26.13 14.64 1.90
N LYS A 57 26.43 15.86 2.36
CA LYS A 57 26.13 16.32 3.71
C LYS A 57 24.91 17.22 3.68
N LEU A 58 23.97 16.96 4.58
CA LEU A 58 22.86 17.86 4.85
C LEU A 58 23.41 19.07 5.63
N ILE A 59 23.16 20.26 5.13
CA ILE A 59 23.47 21.53 5.80
C ILE A 59 22.16 22.21 6.09
N GLU A 60 21.84 22.32 7.38
CA GLU A 60 20.70 23.07 7.88
C GLU A 60 21.13 24.54 8.02
N TYR A 61 20.24 25.48 7.73
CA TYR A 61 20.62 26.91 7.74
C TYR A 61 21.02 27.40 9.13
N ASP A 62 20.59 26.72 10.19
CA ASP A 62 20.93 27.06 11.58
C ASP A 62 22.44 26.83 11.88
N ASP A 63 23.16 26.05 11.04
CA ASP A 63 24.61 25.82 11.14
C ASP A 63 25.46 26.95 10.51
N LEU A 64 24.82 27.95 9.87
CA LEU A 64 25.51 29.05 9.17
C LEU A 64 25.48 30.38 9.95
N ASP A 65 24.86 30.41 11.13
CA ASP A 65 24.65 31.61 11.93
C ASP A 65 25.50 31.64 13.22
N GLU A 66 26.72 31.07 13.20
CA GLU A 66 27.76 31.50 14.16
C GLU A 66 28.46 32.75 13.62
N ASP A 67 27.72 33.86 13.56
CA ASP A 67 28.32 35.18 13.74
C ASP A 67 27.35 36.14 14.44
N ASP A 68 27.90 36.86 15.40
CA ASP A 68 27.24 37.65 16.44
C ASP A 68 26.29 38.73 15.88
N SER A 69 24.99 38.62 16.18
CA SER A 69 24.19 39.78 16.56
C SER A 69 22.87 39.33 17.19
N GLY A 70 22.78 39.45 18.51
CA GLY A 70 21.54 39.25 19.24
C GLY A 70 20.43 40.17 18.73
N HIS A 71 19.42 39.61 18.07
CA HIS A 71 18.07 40.16 18.03
C HIS A 71 17.08 39.01 18.20
N ALA A 72 16.32 39.08 19.28
CA ALA A 72 15.28 38.14 19.62
C ALA A 72 14.23 38.06 18.51
N CYS A 73 13.93 36.84 18.05
CA CYS A 73 12.58 36.51 17.65
C CYS A 73 12.19 35.17 18.29
N LYS A 74 11.83 35.28 19.58
CA LYS A 74 11.10 34.24 20.29
C LYS A 74 9.69 34.19 19.69
N LEU A 75 9.54 33.55 18.52
CA LEU A 75 8.22 33.20 18.01
C LEU A 75 7.69 32.05 18.88
N ARG A 76 7.11 32.42 20.02
CA ARG A 76 6.11 31.61 20.69
C ARG A 76 4.95 31.46 19.71
N ILE A 77 4.91 30.37 18.97
CA ILE A 77 3.62 29.81 18.56
C ILE A 77 3.16 28.94 19.72
N SER A 78 2.66 29.62 20.76
CA SER A 78 1.62 29.07 21.60
C SER A 78 0.36 29.01 20.73
N GLY A 79 0.21 27.90 20.04
CA GLY A 79 -0.98 27.54 19.31
C GLY A 79 -1.15 26.04 19.52
N THR A 80 -1.79 25.70 20.63
CA THR A 80 -2.53 24.45 20.74
C THR A 80 -3.63 24.50 19.69
N ASP A 81 -3.28 24.22 18.44
CA ASP A 81 -4.27 23.64 17.55
C ASP A 81 -4.42 22.21 18.07
N GLU A 82 -5.40 22.07 18.97
CA GLU A 82 -6.11 20.83 19.19
C GLU A 82 -6.68 20.43 17.83
N PHE A 83 -5.82 19.86 16.98
CA PHE A 83 -6.27 19.02 15.90
C PHE A 83 -6.92 17.87 16.64
N GLU A 84 -8.25 17.94 16.76
CA GLU A 84 -9.06 16.87 17.32
C GLU A 84 -8.45 15.58 16.81
N GLU A 85 -7.84 14.83 17.72
CA GLU A 85 -7.67 13.41 17.55
C GLU A 85 -9.09 12.90 17.34
N ARG A 86 -9.56 12.95 16.09
CA ARG A 86 -10.43 11.92 15.56
C ARG A 86 -9.58 10.68 15.66
N ASN A 87 -9.62 10.11 16.86
CA ASN A 87 -9.62 8.71 17.13
C ASN A 87 -10.26 8.04 15.92
N LEU A 88 -9.43 7.68 14.94
CA LEU A 88 -9.69 6.55 14.06
C LEU A 88 -9.50 5.31 14.93
N LEU A 89 -10.24 5.26 16.05
CA LEU A 89 -10.72 4.02 16.60
C LEU A 89 -11.67 3.52 15.53
N MET A 90 -11.09 2.86 14.53
CA MET A 90 -11.78 1.77 13.89
C MET A 90 -12.20 0.90 15.07
N ASP A 91 -13.49 0.92 15.36
CA ASP A 91 -14.11 0.11 16.39
C ASP A 91 -13.67 -1.33 16.14
N ASN A 92 -12.66 -1.76 16.89
CA ASN A 92 -12.07 -3.09 16.81
C ASN A 92 -12.91 -4.07 17.64
N SER A 93 -14.23 -3.87 17.70
CA SER A 93 -15.18 -4.93 18.02
C SER A 93 -15.22 -5.94 16.86
N PHE A 94 -14.06 -6.53 16.56
CA PHE A 94 -13.98 -7.79 15.84
C PHE A 94 -14.36 -8.88 16.85
N GLU A 95 -15.64 -8.86 17.25
CA GLU A 95 -16.25 -10.02 17.89
C GLU A 95 -16.20 -11.16 16.87
N ASP A 96 -15.87 -12.37 17.33
CA ASP A 96 -15.91 -13.58 16.52
C ASP A 96 -17.37 -13.85 16.13
N ILE A 97 -17.83 -13.22 15.05
CA ILE A 97 -19.24 -13.27 14.65
C ILE A 97 -19.45 -14.52 13.79
N GLU A 98 -20.16 -15.49 14.36
CA GLU A 98 -20.60 -16.70 13.67
C GLU A 98 -21.41 -16.34 12.40
N ALA A 99 -21.01 -16.94 11.27
CA ALA A 99 -21.49 -16.66 9.92
C ALA A 99 -22.97 -17.03 9.64
N SER A 100 -23.78 -17.35 10.66
CA SER A 100 -25.05 -18.04 10.48
C SER A 100 -26.30 -17.15 10.44
N SER A 101 -26.20 -15.82 10.62
CA SER A 101 -27.40 -14.96 10.66
C SER A 101 -27.15 -13.49 10.28
N TYR A 102 -26.32 -13.20 9.28
CA TYR A 102 -26.35 -11.84 8.71
C TYR A 102 -27.54 -11.69 7.77
N ASP A 103 -28.30 -10.61 7.97
CA ASP A 103 -29.22 -10.12 6.96
C ASP A 103 -28.43 -9.83 5.66
N LYS A 104 -28.90 -10.39 4.53
CA LYS A 104 -28.25 -10.23 3.23
C LYS A 104 -28.10 -8.75 2.86
N GLU A 105 -29.03 -7.91 3.30
CA GLU A 105 -28.98 -6.46 3.06
C GLU A 105 -27.82 -5.80 3.82
N ILE A 106 -27.57 -6.22 5.07
CA ILE A 106 -26.45 -5.73 5.88
C ILE A 106 -25.12 -6.15 5.25
N LEU A 107 -25.03 -7.42 4.82
CA LEU A 107 -23.82 -7.94 4.20
C LEU A 107 -23.50 -7.23 2.87
N ALA A 108 -24.51 -6.98 2.03
CA ALA A 108 -24.36 -6.23 0.79
C ALA A 108 -23.91 -4.78 1.04
N ALA A 109 -24.50 -4.10 2.02
CA ALA A 109 -24.11 -2.74 2.40
C ALA A 109 -22.67 -2.68 2.96
N LEU A 110 -22.24 -3.67 3.74
CA LEU A 110 -20.87 -3.78 4.25
C LEU A 110 -19.88 -4.04 3.11
N ALA A 111 -20.23 -4.91 2.18
CA ALA A 111 -19.42 -5.23 1.00
C ALA A 111 -19.25 -4.00 0.09
N GLU A 112 -20.32 -3.23 -0.13
CA GLU A 112 -20.25 -1.98 -0.90
C GLU A 112 -19.30 -0.98 -0.24
N LYS A 113 -19.44 -0.74 1.08
CA LYS A 113 -18.54 0.14 1.83
C LYS A 113 -17.09 -0.32 1.78
N THR A 114 -16.87 -1.64 1.88
CA THR A 114 -15.53 -2.25 1.82
C THR A 114 -14.89 -1.99 0.45
N MET A 115 -15.65 -2.20 -0.62
CA MET A 115 -15.19 -1.98 -1.98
C MET A 115 -14.88 -0.49 -2.24
N GLN A 116 -15.77 0.41 -1.80
CA GLN A 116 -15.56 1.87 -1.88
C GLN A 116 -14.30 2.32 -1.11
N ALA A 117 -14.12 1.81 0.11
CA ALA A 117 -12.94 2.12 0.93
C ALA A 117 -11.65 1.65 0.25
N TRP A 118 -11.68 0.49 -0.40
CA TRP A 118 -10.52 -0.03 -1.13
C TRP A 118 -10.17 0.80 -2.38
N PHE A 119 -11.16 1.20 -3.18
CA PHE A 119 -10.92 2.11 -4.32
C PHE A 119 -10.37 3.45 -3.86
N LEU A 120 -10.95 4.00 -2.77
CA LEU A 120 -10.48 5.22 -2.18
C LEU A 120 -9.02 5.07 -1.73
N LEU A 121 -8.69 4.01 -1.00
CA LEU A 121 -7.33 3.72 -0.55
C LEU A 121 -6.35 3.72 -1.73
N ARG A 122 -6.64 2.95 -2.80
CA ARG A 122 -5.77 2.88 -3.98
C ARG A 122 -5.55 4.25 -4.61
N SER A 123 -6.63 4.98 -4.88
CA SER A 123 -6.55 6.31 -5.51
C SER A 123 -5.80 7.35 -4.65
N ARG A 124 -5.90 7.25 -3.32
CA ARG A 124 -5.21 8.17 -2.39
C ARG A 124 -3.74 7.81 -2.25
N VAL A 125 -3.40 6.53 -2.19
CA VAL A 125 -2.01 6.06 -2.18
C VAL A 125 -1.31 6.45 -3.48
N GLU A 126 -1.95 6.28 -4.63
CA GLU A 126 -1.43 6.71 -5.92
C GLU A 126 -1.14 8.23 -5.95
N LYS A 127 -2.05 9.05 -5.40
CA LYS A 127 -1.81 10.49 -5.25
C LYS A 127 -0.64 10.83 -4.32
N LEU A 128 -0.39 10.04 -3.28
CA LEU A 128 0.79 10.23 -2.43
C LEU A 128 2.08 9.83 -3.17
N MET A 129 2.04 8.75 -3.95
CA MET A 129 3.18 8.29 -4.75
C MET A 129 3.62 9.31 -5.82
N SER A 130 2.70 10.14 -6.34
CA SER A 130 3.08 11.23 -7.26
C SER A 130 3.87 12.36 -6.59
N ARG A 131 3.85 12.44 -5.25
CA ARG A 131 4.57 13.46 -4.47
C ARG A 131 5.77 12.92 -3.71
N TYR A 132 5.69 11.68 -3.25
CA TYR A 132 6.71 11.02 -2.45
C TYR A 132 7.26 9.82 -3.22
N MET A 133 8.58 9.77 -3.37
CA MET A 133 9.22 8.71 -4.11
C MET A 133 9.08 7.38 -3.38
N VAL A 134 8.63 6.37 -4.10
CA VAL A 134 8.53 4.99 -3.63
C VAL A 134 9.25 4.10 -4.63
N TYR A 135 10.12 3.24 -4.13
CA TYR A 135 10.92 2.33 -4.91
C TYR A 135 10.61 0.88 -4.54
N VAL A 136 10.61 0.01 -5.54
CA VAL A 136 10.55 -1.44 -5.35
C VAL A 136 11.78 -2.09 -5.94
N CYS A 137 12.17 -3.23 -5.40
CA CYS A 137 13.21 -4.05 -6.02
C CYS A 137 12.58 -4.88 -7.14
N GLY A 138 13.10 -4.77 -8.37
CA GLY A 138 12.58 -5.55 -9.51
C GLY A 138 12.82 -7.06 -9.43
N TYR A 139 13.42 -7.55 -8.34
CA TYR A 139 13.79 -8.96 -8.18
C TYR A 139 13.22 -9.60 -6.91
N CYS A 140 12.96 -8.82 -5.85
CA CYS A 140 12.40 -9.34 -4.60
C CYS A 140 11.31 -8.40 -4.05
N PRO A 141 10.49 -8.86 -3.10
CA PRO A 141 9.37 -8.06 -2.56
C PRO A 141 9.77 -6.87 -1.66
N GLN A 142 11.00 -6.36 -1.77
CA GLN A 142 11.48 -5.26 -0.95
C GLN A 142 10.99 -3.93 -1.53
N VAL A 143 10.46 -3.08 -0.66
CA VAL A 143 10.01 -1.72 -0.97
C VAL A 143 10.83 -0.71 -0.15
N HIS A 144 10.94 0.51 -0.64
CA HIS A 144 11.52 1.65 0.05
C HIS A 144 10.66 2.89 -0.20
N VAL A 145 10.40 3.66 0.84
CA VAL A 145 9.71 4.95 0.74
C VAL A 145 10.71 6.04 1.12
N GLY A 146 10.97 6.96 0.19
CA GLY A 146 12.00 7.98 0.34
C GLY A 146 12.78 8.23 -0.94
N PRO A 147 13.59 9.29 -0.97
CA PRO A 147 14.27 9.74 -2.19
C PRO A 147 15.43 8.83 -2.61
N LYS A 148 15.93 7.95 -1.74
CA LYS A 148 17.10 7.12 -2.01
C LYS A 148 16.91 5.71 -1.44
N GLY A 149 16.74 4.73 -2.32
CA GLY A 149 16.68 3.32 -1.95
C GLY A 149 17.83 2.88 -1.04
N THR A 150 17.59 1.88 -0.19
CA THR A 150 18.60 1.40 0.76
C THR A 150 19.77 0.73 0.04
N LYS A 151 20.93 0.73 0.71
CA LYS A 151 22.16 0.08 0.23
C LYS A 151 22.38 -1.27 0.94
N THR A 152 21.30 -1.93 1.33
CA THR A 152 21.39 -3.24 1.98
C THR A 152 21.66 -4.33 0.95
N SER A 153 22.54 -5.27 1.28
CA SER A 153 22.89 -6.42 0.45
C SER A 153 22.14 -7.69 0.89
N ASP A 154 20.84 -7.56 1.13
CA ASP A 154 19.95 -8.63 1.61
C ASP A 154 18.89 -9.06 0.59
N CYS A 155 19.05 -8.69 -0.68
CA CYS A 155 18.24 -9.23 -1.77
C CYS A 155 18.50 -10.74 -1.90
N ARG A 156 17.45 -11.55 -1.74
CA ARG A 156 17.50 -13.02 -1.85
C ARG A 156 16.89 -13.57 -3.14
N ALA A 157 16.69 -12.69 -4.12
CA ALA A 157 16.12 -13.09 -5.41
C ALA A 157 17.03 -14.07 -6.17
N TYR A 158 16.49 -14.68 -7.22
CA TYR A 158 17.26 -15.49 -8.14
C TYR A 158 18.50 -14.72 -8.66
N LYS A 159 19.66 -15.41 -8.68
CA LYS A 159 20.96 -14.84 -9.09
C LYS A 159 21.41 -13.59 -8.31
N HIS A 160 20.98 -13.42 -7.06
CA HIS A 160 21.43 -12.29 -6.22
C HIS A 160 22.95 -12.25 -6.00
N TYR A 161 23.64 -13.39 -6.00
CA TYR A 161 25.11 -13.46 -5.86
C TYR A 161 25.85 -12.69 -6.96
N LEU A 162 25.31 -12.65 -8.19
CA LEU A 162 25.86 -11.85 -9.30
C LEU A 162 25.75 -10.34 -9.06
N ARG A 163 24.87 -9.93 -8.15
CA ARG A 163 24.64 -8.53 -7.74
C ARG A 163 25.14 -8.28 -6.30
N SER A 164 25.90 -9.22 -5.74
CA SER A 164 26.37 -9.17 -4.34
C SER A 164 25.24 -8.92 -3.33
N GLY A 165 24.03 -9.42 -3.60
CA GLY A 165 22.86 -9.22 -2.74
C GLY A 165 22.22 -7.83 -2.79
N HIS A 166 22.67 -6.92 -3.65
CA HIS A 166 22.09 -5.58 -3.75
C HIS A 166 20.70 -5.58 -4.40
N HIS A 167 19.86 -4.62 -4.01
CA HIS A 167 18.55 -4.39 -4.60
C HIS A 167 18.66 -3.66 -5.95
N GLY A 168 17.81 -4.05 -6.89
CA GLY A 168 17.64 -3.35 -8.16
C GLY A 168 16.43 -2.42 -8.08
N TRP A 169 16.64 -1.22 -7.55
CA TRP A 169 15.57 -0.25 -7.31
C TRP A 169 14.99 0.30 -8.61
N GLN A 170 13.66 0.28 -8.71
CA GLN A 170 12.86 0.92 -9.75
C GLN A 170 11.71 1.68 -9.11
N GLU A 171 11.16 2.66 -9.82
CA GLU A 171 9.98 3.40 -9.36
C GLU A 171 8.79 2.44 -9.20
N ALA A 172 8.09 2.55 -8.07
CA ALA A 172 6.95 1.70 -7.75
C ALA A 172 5.68 2.22 -8.43
N SER A 173 4.82 1.28 -8.81
CA SER A 173 3.42 1.52 -9.19
C SER A 173 2.48 1.23 -8.01
N ILE A 174 1.22 1.64 -8.11
CA ILE A 174 0.22 1.35 -7.07
C ILE A 174 0.05 -0.16 -6.84
N ASP A 175 0.22 -0.98 -7.88
CA ASP A 175 0.10 -2.44 -7.80
C ASP A 175 1.28 -3.09 -7.06
N ASP A 176 2.42 -2.40 -6.96
CA ASP A 176 3.53 -2.84 -6.14
C ASP A 176 3.28 -2.61 -4.64
N LEU A 177 2.36 -1.73 -4.25
CA LEU A 177 2.01 -1.48 -2.84
C LEU A 177 0.73 -2.20 -2.45
N ILE A 178 -0.25 -2.20 -3.35
CA ILE A 178 -1.57 -2.82 -3.19
C ILE A 178 -1.80 -3.72 -4.41
N PRO A 179 -1.28 -4.96 -4.40
CA PRO A 179 -1.40 -5.84 -5.56
C PRO A 179 -2.84 -6.20 -5.88
N LEU A 180 -3.20 -6.14 -7.17
CA LEU A 180 -4.41 -6.75 -7.70
C LEU A 180 -4.19 -8.25 -7.88
N LYS A 181 -4.84 -9.05 -7.06
CA LYS A 181 -4.93 -10.50 -7.28
C LYS A 181 -6.23 -10.80 -8.01
N TYR A 182 -6.13 -11.25 -9.25
CA TYR A 182 -7.31 -11.64 -10.02
C TYR A 182 -7.73 -13.07 -9.67
N VAL A 183 -9.04 -13.27 -9.60
CA VAL A 183 -9.70 -14.55 -9.38
C VAL A 183 -10.75 -14.77 -10.46
N TRP A 184 -11.11 -16.02 -10.69
CA TRP A 184 -12.22 -16.36 -11.57
C TRP A 184 -13.54 -15.93 -10.93
N HIS A 185 -14.41 -15.31 -11.74
CA HIS A 185 -15.75 -14.94 -11.34
C HIS A 185 -16.62 -16.20 -11.23
N LEU A 186 -17.32 -16.35 -10.10
CA LEU A 186 -18.25 -17.45 -9.87
C LEU A 186 -19.70 -16.97 -10.08
N GLN A 187 -20.35 -17.43 -11.15
CA GLN A 187 -21.72 -16.96 -11.47
C GLN A 187 -22.77 -17.43 -10.44
N ASP A 188 -22.65 -18.65 -9.93
CA ASP A 188 -23.53 -19.23 -8.93
C ASP A 188 -22.72 -19.85 -7.79
N TYR A 189 -22.86 -19.27 -6.59
CA TYR A 189 -22.22 -19.77 -5.38
C TYR A 189 -22.68 -21.18 -4.99
N ASN A 190 -23.94 -21.54 -5.28
CA ASN A 190 -24.48 -22.87 -5.00
C ASN A 190 -24.31 -23.84 -6.18
N GLY A 191 -23.68 -23.36 -7.26
CA GLY A 191 -23.44 -24.13 -8.46
C GLY A 191 -22.30 -25.14 -8.31
N PRO A 192 -21.99 -25.90 -9.38
CA PRO A 192 -20.84 -26.79 -9.39
C PRO A 192 -19.53 -26.00 -9.26
N PRO A 193 -18.48 -26.60 -8.68
CA PRO A 193 -17.17 -25.97 -8.60
C PRO A 193 -16.60 -25.72 -10.01
N LEU A 194 -15.77 -24.67 -10.13
CA LEU A 194 -15.11 -24.34 -11.40
C LEU A 194 -14.21 -25.49 -11.87
N SER A 195 -14.32 -25.86 -13.15
CA SER A 195 -13.43 -26.82 -13.81
C SER A 195 -12.37 -26.09 -14.63
N ASN A 196 -11.13 -26.59 -14.58
CA ASN A 196 -10.03 -26.07 -15.38
C ASN A 196 -10.28 -26.23 -16.90
N GLU A 197 -11.11 -27.21 -17.31
CA GLU A 197 -11.50 -27.41 -18.73
C GLU A 197 -12.35 -26.24 -19.24
N LEU A 198 -13.13 -25.63 -18.37
CA LEU A 198 -14.06 -24.55 -18.70
C LEU A 198 -13.48 -23.15 -18.43
N LYS A 199 -12.20 -23.06 -18.03
CA LYS A 199 -11.55 -21.77 -17.69
C LYS A 199 -11.64 -20.71 -18.78
N VAL A 200 -11.78 -21.14 -20.03
CA VAL A 200 -11.88 -20.25 -21.20
C VAL A 200 -13.19 -19.47 -21.23
N PHE A 201 -14.23 -19.95 -20.52
CA PHE A 201 -15.54 -19.30 -20.43
C PHE A 201 -15.64 -18.36 -19.23
N TYR A 202 -14.88 -18.59 -18.17
CA TYR A 202 -14.95 -17.78 -16.95
C TYR A 202 -14.46 -16.35 -17.17
N GLY A 203 -15.16 -15.40 -16.55
CA GLY A 203 -14.66 -14.05 -16.36
C GLY A 203 -13.71 -13.97 -15.17
N ALA A 204 -13.08 -12.82 -14.99
CA ALA A 204 -12.18 -12.58 -13.87
C ALA A 204 -12.37 -11.17 -13.29
N ALA A 205 -12.09 -11.04 -12.00
CA ALA A 205 -12.10 -9.77 -11.28
C ALA A 205 -11.00 -9.75 -10.21
N PRO A 206 -10.60 -8.56 -9.73
CA PRO A 206 -9.81 -8.48 -8.50
C PRO A 206 -10.52 -9.18 -7.34
N ALA A 207 -9.78 -9.90 -6.51
CA ALA A 207 -10.33 -10.75 -5.45
C ALA A 207 -11.28 -10.00 -4.50
N ILE A 208 -10.99 -8.74 -4.21
CA ILE A 208 -11.87 -7.91 -3.37
C ILE A 208 -13.17 -7.51 -4.08
N VAL A 209 -13.11 -7.29 -5.40
CA VAL A 209 -14.30 -6.99 -6.21
C VAL A 209 -15.19 -8.22 -6.27
N GLU A 210 -14.61 -9.39 -6.56
CA GLU A 210 -15.34 -10.67 -6.55
C GLU A 210 -15.96 -10.95 -5.18
N LEU A 211 -15.17 -10.85 -4.11
CA LEU A 211 -15.65 -11.10 -2.75
C LEU A 211 -16.85 -10.20 -2.39
N CYS A 212 -16.75 -8.90 -2.68
CA CYS A 212 -17.82 -7.96 -2.37
C CYS A 212 -19.04 -8.15 -3.28
N ALA A 213 -18.84 -8.51 -4.56
CA ALA A 213 -19.93 -8.83 -5.47
C ALA A 213 -20.71 -10.07 -5.01
N GLN A 214 -20.03 -11.14 -4.57
CA GLN A 214 -20.66 -12.34 -3.99
C GLN A 214 -21.47 -12.03 -2.72
N ALA A 215 -21.04 -11.02 -1.97
CA ALA A 215 -21.75 -10.51 -0.80
C ALA A 215 -22.97 -9.61 -1.15
N GLY A 216 -23.23 -9.36 -2.43
CA GLY A 216 -24.39 -8.59 -2.91
C GLY A 216 -24.08 -7.12 -3.24
N ALA A 217 -22.81 -6.69 -3.20
CA ALA A 217 -22.45 -5.33 -3.60
C ALA A 217 -22.60 -5.15 -5.14
N PRO A 218 -22.97 -3.96 -5.61
CA PRO A 218 -23.03 -3.68 -7.03
C PRO A 218 -21.64 -3.79 -7.68
N ILE A 219 -21.57 -4.49 -8.81
CA ILE A 219 -20.32 -4.65 -9.57
C ILE A 219 -19.94 -3.32 -10.24
N PRO A 220 -18.71 -2.81 -10.04
CA PRO A 220 -18.24 -1.59 -10.70
C PRO A 220 -18.15 -1.75 -12.21
N GLU A 221 -18.48 -0.66 -12.94
CA GLU A 221 -18.54 -0.68 -14.41
C GLU A 221 -17.22 -1.09 -15.07
N GLU A 222 -16.09 -0.68 -14.48
CA GLU A 222 -14.74 -1.01 -14.97
C GLU A 222 -14.42 -2.50 -14.95
N TYR A 223 -15.10 -3.32 -14.14
CA TYR A 223 -14.88 -4.77 -14.04
C TYR A 223 -15.97 -5.62 -14.68
N LYS A 224 -17.17 -5.06 -14.98
CA LYS A 224 -18.28 -5.83 -15.56
C LYS A 224 -17.89 -6.61 -16.82
N ALA A 225 -17.17 -5.96 -17.74
CA ALA A 225 -16.73 -6.59 -18.98
C ALA A 225 -15.70 -7.72 -18.74
N MET A 226 -14.83 -7.58 -17.72
CA MET A 226 -13.87 -8.62 -17.36
C MET A 226 -14.54 -9.82 -16.70
N MET A 227 -15.65 -9.60 -15.98
CA MET A 227 -16.42 -10.64 -15.28
C MET A 227 -17.28 -11.49 -16.21
N ARG A 228 -17.47 -11.09 -17.48
CA ARG A 228 -18.20 -11.89 -18.50
C ARG A 228 -19.57 -12.36 -18.04
N LEU A 229 -20.35 -11.43 -17.48
CA LEU A 229 -21.68 -11.70 -16.92
C LEU A 229 -22.70 -12.18 -17.98
N ASP A 230 -22.41 -11.93 -19.25
CA ASP A 230 -23.22 -12.28 -20.42
C ASP A 230 -22.80 -13.60 -21.10
N VAL A 231 -21.72 -14.24 -20.63
CA VAL A 231 -21.23 -15.52 -21.18
C VAL A 231 -21.93 -16.68 -20.48
N VAL A 232 -22.62 -17.50 -21.26
CA VAL A 232 -23.18 -18.77 -20.80
C VAL A 232 -22.05 -19.80 -20.68
N VAL A 233 -21.83 -20.32 -19.47
CA VAL A 233 -20.86 -21.39 -19.23
C VAL A 233 -21.52 -22.74 -19.56
N PRO A 234 -20.99 -23.52 -20.52
CA PRO A 234 -21.55 -24.84 -20.82
C PRO A 234 -21.26 -25.82 -19.69
N THR A 235 -22.09 -26.85 -19.57
CA THR A 235 -21.76 -28.02 -18.77
C THR A 235 -20.57 -28.78 -19.37
N LEU A 236 -19.87 -29.59 -18.56
CA LEU A 236 -18.76 -30.40 -19.07
C LEU A 236 -19.19 -31.35 -20.19
N SER A 237 -20.38 -31.94 -20.08
CA SER A 237 -20.95 -32.80 -21.12
C SER A 237 -21.12 -32.03 -22.44
N GLU A 238 -21.70 -30.82 -22.38
CA GLU A 238 -21.87 -29.97 -23.56
C GLU A 238 -20.53 -29.58 -24.18
N PHE A 239 -19.55 -29.20 -23.36
CA PHE A 239 -18.21 -28.85 -23.84
C PHE A 239 -17.55 -30.01 -24.60
N HIS A 240 -17.64 -31.24 -24.08
CA HIS A 240 -17.09 -32.42 -24.75
C HIS A 240 -17.85 -32.84 -26.02
N MET A 241 -19.04 -32.30 -26.28
CA MET A 241 -19.75 -32.54 -27.55
C MET A 241 -19.27 -31.62 -28.68
N VAL A 242 -18.59 -30.52 -28.37
CA VAL A 242 -18.18 -29.49 -29.36
C VAL A 242 -16.67 -29.46 -29.63
N VAL A 243 -15.88 -30.20 -28.85
CA VAL A 243 -14.41 -30.31 -28.94
C VAL A 243 -14.02 -31.72 -29.36
#